data_AF-A0A941KKP0-F1
#
_entry.id   AF-A0A941KKP0-F1
#
_cell.length_a   1.000
_cell.length_b   1.000
_cell.length_c   1.000
_cell.angle_alpha   90.00
_cell.angle_beta   90.00
_cell.angle_gamma   90.00
#
_symmetry.space_group_name_H-M   'P 1'
#
loop_
_entity.id
_entity.type
_entity.pdbx_description
1 polymer ?
#
loop_
_entity_poly.entity_id
_entity_poly.type
_entity_poly.pdbx_seq_one_letter_code
_entity_poly.pdbx_strand_id
1 'polypeptide(L)'
;MDATGDASEENGGTHKYRRAGLTQIEAQRYSRTLEMREETRRLREASPLGILGWLIWKLVFKGFQPTWMIASILAACAFGLLILRDLGGLESVASETADLDMRIEAAFEAERSPRLDVYGAWLEALDSALDGDLRRRPDLDRFQIWAEAGPYLIGRETLALTMLADEETPEQVDARLRALPPELRARQLRQALDMPLREARAREITPVEQVFMPEAMQARHRSALPAWNLVAGPVEAFLMGQAEGRLDIRSQPGLSRQQAGGVLLYDGVRHLVIQSCQSPIERRARRLGCPQDLPRQGFDPFLLALSAFEAGLVARTPDTVNAQRGAQLVRAAYAAGRLSTGLEADLRADLAVSLPPDYVVDRAFEAELQAEEAFQIPSRYQDRLSARIPVDEAVLHDVARHLHMIAELADASSASLSLRLIEILPGIDAVPALLALVERMGAGAVALHQTVGDSMYEIVEVEQVVGEVQPLHRHGLIASLMSMLIVLLLSLKRIATAPLIRQASRFQGLDAFLCRLLLGRKV
;
A
#
# COMPACT_ATOMS: atom_id res chain seq x y z
N MET A 1 47.84 16.87 -66.19
CA MET A 1 47.13 18.13 -65.94
C MET A 1 45.71 17.92 -66.40
N ASP A 2 44.80 18.06 -65.44
CA ASP A 2 43.36 18.26 -65.53
C ASP A 2 42.53 17.40 -66.49
N ALA A 3 41.85 16.42 -65.91
CA ALA A 3 40.45 16.13 -66.21
C ALA A 3 39.81 15.46 -64.99
N THR A 4 39.42 16.29 -64.03
CA THR A 4 38.31 16.03 -63.11
C THR A 4 37.03 15.78 -63.91
N GLY A 5 36.42 14.61 -63.75
CA GLY A 5 35.07 14.36 -64.27
C GLY A 5 34.82 12.89 -64.54
N ASP A 6 34.50 12.12 -63.48
CA ASP A 6 33.64 10.92 -63.56
C ASP A 6 33.36 10.29 -62.18
N ALA A 7 32.98 11.10 -61.20
CA ALA A 7 32.48 10.60 -59.91
C ALA A 7 31.17 11.28 -59.45
N SER A 8 30.52 12.03 -60.34
CA SER A 8 29.38 12.89 -60.00
C SER A 8 28.01 12.36 -60.42
N GLU A 9 27.91 11.32 -61.25
CA GLU A 9 26.59 10.80 -61.68
C GLU A 9 26.04 9.67 -60.79
N GLU A 10 26.89 8.91 -60.09
CA GLU A 10 26.43 7.84 -59.20
C GLU A 10 25.88 8.35 -57.84
N ASN A 11 26.15 9.61 -57.48
CA ASN A 11 25.80 10.19 -56.17
C ASN A 11 24.53 11.07 -56.19
N GLY A 12 23.92 11.32 -57.36
CA GLY A 12 22.77 12.22 -57.50
C GLY A 12 21.52 11.76 -56.74
N GLY A 13 21.29 10.45 -56.66
CA GLY A 13 20.17 9.85 -55.93
C GLY A 13 20.28 10.04 -54.42
N THR A 14 21.47 9.85 -53.84
CA THR A 14 21.69 9.92 -52.39
C THR A 14 21.65 11.35 -51.82
N HIS A 15 22.03 12.35 -52.62
CA HIS A 15 22.00 13.76 -52.19
C HIS A 15 20.58 14.30 -51.98
N LYS A 16 19.60 13.80 -52.74
CA LYS A 16 18.18 14.19 -52.64
C LYS A 16 17.56 13.78 -51.29
N TYR A 17 17.97 12.63 -50.74
CA TYR A 17 17.44 12.08 -49.49
C TYR A 17 18.12 12.64 -48.23
N ARG A 18 19.34 13.17 -48.36
CA ARG A 18 20.08 13.85 -47.27
C ARG A 18 19.39 15.15 -46.83
N ARG A 19 18.78 15.89 -47.76
CA ARG A 19 17.98 17.09 -47.47
C ARG A 19 16.67 16.80 -46.71
N ALA A 20 16.24 15.53 -46.68
CA ALA A 20 15.04 15.07 -45.96
C ALA A 20 15.35 14.46 -44.58
N GLY A 21 16.58 14.64 -44.07
CA GLY A 21 16.98 14.24 -42.71
C GLY A 21 17.51 12.81 -42.56
N LEU A 22 17.81 12.10 -43.66
CA LEU A 22 18.41 10.75 -43.62
C LEU A 22 19.94 10.80 -43.53
N THR A 23 20.54 9.92 -42.72
CA THR A 23 21.99 9.72 -42.74
C THR A 23 22.45 9.10 -44.07
N GLN A 24 23.74 9.22 -44.40
CA GLN A 24 24.29 8.70 -45.66
C GLN A 24 24.07 7.18 -45.81
N ILE A 25 24.16 6.43 -44.71
CA ILE A 25 23.93 4.98 -44.67
C ILE A 25 22.44 4.67 -44.87
N GLU A 26 21.53 5.46 -44.29
CA GLU A 26 20.09 5.28 -44.46
C GLU A 26 19.63 5.63 -45.88
N ALA A 27 20.18 6.69 -46.48
CA ALA A 27 19.89 7.06 -47.87
C ALA A 27 20.29 5.96 -48.86
N GLN A 28 21.46 5.32 -48.67
CA GLN A 28 21.91 4.17 -49.48
C GLN A 28 21.03 2.93 -49.29
N ARG A 29 20.56 2.67 -48.06
CA ARG A 29 19.63 1.56 -47.81
C ARG A 29 18.29 1.81 -48.49
N TYR A 30 17.77 3.03 -48.35
CA TYR A 30 16.51 3.46 -48.96
C TYR A 30 16.53 3.29 -50.49
N SER A 31 17.58 3.77 -51.18
CA SER A 31 17.69 3.62 -52.64
C SER A 31 17.71 2.14 -53.04
N ARG A 32 18.51 1.30 -52.38
CA ARG A 32 18.54 -0.16 -52.62
C ARG A 32 17.18 -0.81 -52.40
N THR A 33 16.43 -0.40 -51.37
CA THR A 33 15.09 -0.95 -51.12
C THR A 33 14.08 -0.56 -52.19
N LEU A 34 14.18 0.65 -52.77
CA LEU A 34 13.32 1.08 -53.86
C LEU A 34 13.64 0.31 -55.15
N GLU A 35 14.92 0.22 -55.51
CA GLU A 35 15.39 -0.52 -56.67
C GLU A 35 14.93 -1.99 -56.62
N MET A 36 15.11 -2.67 -55.47
CA MET A 36 14.63 -4.05 -55.29
C MET A 36 13.11 -4.18 -55.47
N ARG A 37 12.32 -3.18 -55.06
CA ARG A 37 10.86 -3.18 -55.22
C ARG A 37 10.43 -2.93 -56.65
N GLU A 38 11.12 -2.06 -57.36
CA GLU A 38 10.87 -1.79 -58.78
C GLU A 38 11.16 -3.03 -59.63
N GLU A 39 12.24 -3.74 -59.32
CA GLU A 39 12.64 -4.98 -59.96
C GLU A 39 11.77 -6.21 -59.59
N THR A 40 10.92 -6.12 -58.55
CA THR A 40 10.04 -7.23 -58.15
C THR A 40 8.84 -7.34 -59.10
N ARG A 41 8.50 -8.56 -59.56
CA ARG A 41 7.33 -8.82 -60.43
C ARG A 41 6.03 -8.35 -59.77
N ARG A 42 5.07 -7.90 -60.60
CA ARG A 42 3.72 -7.59 -60.09
C ARG A 42 3.01 -8.89 -59.73
N LEU A 43 2.06 -8.83 -58.80
CA LEU A 43 1.28 -10.00 -58.34
C LEU A 43 0.60 -10.78 -59.48
N ARG A 44 0.27 -10.11 -60.59
CA ARG A 44 -0.34 -10.74 -61.78
C ARG A 44 0.64 -11.51 -62.67
N GLU A 45 1.95 -11.31 -62.48
CA GLU A 45 3.05 -11.88 -63.29
C GLU A 45 3.81 -12.99 -62.55
N ALA A 46 3.45 -13.25 -61.29
CA ALA A 46 4.09 -14.22 -60.41
C ALA A 46 3.46 -15.61 -60.53
N SER A 47 4.24 -16.66 -60.24
CA SER A 47 3.73 -18.03 -60.21
C SER A 47 2.81 -18.25 -58.99
N PRO A 48 1.83 -19.18 -59.06
CA PRO A 48 0.91 -19.44 -57.94
C PRO A 48 1.63 -19.87 -56.64
N LEU A 49 2.74 -20.62 -56.75
CA LEU A 49 3.60 -20.96 -55.60
C LEU A 49 4.29 -19.72 -55.01
N GLY A 50 4.74 -18.80 -55.85
CA GLY A 50 5.33 -17.52 -55.41
C GLY A 50 4.32 -16.62 -54.71
N ILE A 51 3.07 -16.60 -55.18
CA ILE A 51 1.96 -15.86 -54.55
C ILE A 51 1.64 -16.44 -53.17
N LEU A 52 1.56 -17.77 -53.03
CA LEU A 52 1.30 -18.43 -51.75
C LEU A 52 2.41 -18.12 -50.73
N GLY A 53 3.68 -18.26 -51.14
CA GLY A 53 4.82 -17.91 -50.29
C GLY A 53 4.84 -16.44 -49.89
N TRP A 54 4.48 -15.53 -50.82
CA TRP A 54 4.35 -14.10 -50.52
C TRP A 54 3.21 -13.80 -49.55
N LEU A 55 2.05 -14.47 -49.67
CA LEU A 55 0.93 -14.30 -48.74
C LEU A 55 1.29 -14.77 -47.34
N ILE A 56 1.93 -15.94 -47.19
CA ILE A 56 2.41 -16.45 -45.90
C ILE A 56 3.42 -15.46 -45.30
N TRP A 57 4.39 -14.99 -46.10
CA TRP A 57 5.35 -13.99 -45.65
C TRP A 57 4.68 -12.69 -45.22
N LYS A 58 3.69 -12.18 -45.95
CA LYS A 58 2.96 -10.97 -45.56
C LYS A 58 2.10 -11.18 -44.32
N LEU A 59 1.52 -12.36 -44.14
CA LEU A 59 0.77 -12.72 -42.93
C LEU A 59 1.71 -12.74 -41.71
N VAL A 60 2.89 -13.33 -41.83
CA VAL A 60 3.91 -13.33 -40.76
C VAL A 60 4.46 -11.92 -40.54
N PHE A 61 4.89 -11.22 -41.59
CA PHE A 61 5.62 -9.96 -41.46
C PHE A 61 4.72 -8.76 -41.09
N LYS A 62 3.48 -8.70 -41.57
CA LYS A 62 2.53 -7.62 -41.24
C LYS A 62 1.49 -8.03 -40.21
N GLY A 63 1.13 -9.31 -40.13
CA GLY A 63 0.13 -9.83 -39.19
C GLY A 63 0.69 -10.18 -37.82
N PHE A 64 1.98 -10.49 -37.67
CA PHE A 64 2.52 -10.90 -36.37
C PHE A 64 2.29 -9.85 -35.26
N GLN A 65 2.55 -8.57 -35.54
CA GLN A 65 2.39 -7.51 -34.55
C GLN A 65 0.93 -7.34 -34.06
N PRO A 66 -0.09 -7.18 -34.94
CA PRO A 66 -1.48 -7.10 -34.50
C PRO A 66 -1.99 -8.41 -33.92
N THR A 67 -1.61 -9.57 -34.45
CA THR A 67 -2.01 -10.88 -33.91
C THR A 67 -1.43 -11.12 -32.52
N TRP A 68 -0.17 -10.73 -32.30
CA TRP A 68 0.46 -10.79 -30.98
C TRP A 68 -0.22 -9.86 -29.98
N MET A 69 -0.56 -8.63 -30.39
CA MET A 69 -1.32 -7.70 -29.55
C MET A 69 -2.67 -8.29 -29.12
N ILE A 70 -3.42 -8.86 -30.06
CA ILE A 70 -4.71 -9.51 -29.79
C ILE A 70 -4.51 -10.69 -28.85
N ALA A 71 -3.50 -11.54 -29.07
CA ALA A 71 -3.20 -12.67 -28.20
C ALA A 71 -2.82 -12.21 -26.77
N SER A 72 -2.03 -11.14 -26.63
CA SER A 72 -1.69 -10.55 -25.32
C SER A 72 -2.92 -9.99 -24.61
N ILE A 73 -3.83 -9.32 -25.32
CA ILE A 73 -5.09 -8.82 -24.75
C ILE A 73 -5.97 -9.98 -24.30
N LEU A 74 -6.14 -11.01 -25.13
CA LEU A 74 -6.91 -12.20 -24.77
C LEU A 74 -6.32 -12.93 -23.56
N ALA A 75 -4.99 -13.04 -23.48
CA ALA A 75 -4.31 -13.59 -22.32
C ALA A 75 -4.53 -12.72 -21.07
N ALA A 76 -4.42 -11.39 -21.18
CA ALA A 76 -4.69 -10.48 -20.08
C ALA A 76 -6.14 -10.58 -19.58
N CYS A 77 -7.11 -10.66 -20.49
CA CYS A 77 -8.51 -10.88 -20.16
C CYS A 77 -8.71 -12.25 -19.50
N ALA A 78 -8.09 -13.31 -20.00
CA ALA A 78 -8.20 -14.64 -19.42
C ALA A 78 -7.61 -14.71 -18.00
N PHE A 79 -6.40 -14.18 -17.79
CA PHE A 79 -5.80 -14.11 -16.45
C PHE A 79 -6.57 -13.17 -15.53
N GLY A 80 -7.10 -12.06 -16.05
CA GLY A 80 -7.98 -11.17 -15.29
C GLY A 80 -9.26 -11.88 -14.83
N LEU A 81 -9.87 -12.70 -15.69
CA LEU A 81 -11.04 -13.51 -15.34
C LEU A 81 -10.72 -14.63 -14.34
N LEU A 82 -9.52 -15.23 -14.44
CA LEU A 82 -9.07 -16.23 -13.46
C LEU A 82 -8.83 -15.59 -12.09
N ILE A 83 -8.22 -14.41 -12.04
CA ILE A 83 -8.08 -13.63 -10.80
C ILE A 83 -9.45 -13.26 -10.24
N LEU A 84 -10.36 -12.75 -11.07
CA LEU A 84 -11.75 -12.47 -10.66
C LEU A 84 -12.45 -13.70 -10.10
N ARG A 85 -12.21 -14.88 -10.67
CA ARG A 85 -12.77 -16.13 -10.17
C ARG A 85 -12.15 -16.55 -8.84
N ASP A 86 -10.83 -16.40 -8.68
CA ASP A 86 -10.14 -16.65 -7.41
C ASP A 86 -10.65 -15.71 -6.30
N LEU A 87 -11.04 -14.48 -6.68
CA LEU A 87 -11.63 -13.45 -5.82
C LEU A 87 -13.16 -13.57 -5.63
N GLY A 88 -13.79 -14.67 -6.06
CA GLY A 88 -15.23 -14.90 -5.85
C GLY A 88 -16.18 -14.22 -6.87
N GLY A 89 -15.65 -13.55 -7.89
CA GLY A 89 -16.40 -12.95 -8.99
C GLY A 89 -16.34 -11.42 -9.04
N LEU A 90 -17.13 -10.84 -9.94
CA LEU A 90 -17.21 -9.38 -10.13
C LEU A 90 -18.27 -8.75 -9.20
N GLU A 91 -19.24 -9.55 -8.77
CA GLU A 91 -20.26 -9.15 -7.80
C GLU A 91 -19.67 -9.06 -6.40
N SER A 92 -18.85 -10.02 -5.94
CA SER A 92 -18.18 -9.98 -4.63
C SER A 92 -17.38 -8.69 -4.44
N VAL A 93 -16.50 -8.35 -5.39
CA VAL A 93 -15.65 -7.14 -5.32
C VAL A 93 -16.45 -5.84 -5.31
N ALA A 94 -17.61 -5.79 -5.99
CA ALA A 94 -18.42 -4.58 -6.10
C ALA A 94 -19.50 -4.46 -5.01
N SER A 95 -20.00 -5.57 -4.46
CA SER A 95 -21.07 -5.59 -3.44
C SER A 95 -20.52 -5.48 -2.02
N GLU A 96 -19.35 -6.04 -1.74
CA GLU A 96 -18.77 -6.12 -0.40
C GLU A 96 -18.50 -4.74 0.22
N THR A 97 -18.02 -3.79 -0.58
CA THR A 97 -17.72 -2.42 -0.10
C THR A 97 -18.96 -1.59 0.22
N ALA A 98 -20.04 -1.75 -0.56
CA ALA A 98 -21.30 -1.05 -0.32
C ALA A 98 -22.08 -1.68 0.85
N ASP A 99 -21.96 -2.99 1.05
CA ASP A 99 -22.58 -3.71 2.16
C ASP A 99 -21.93 -3.35 3.51
N LEU A 100 -20.60 -3.27 3.57
CA LEU A 100 -19.88 -2.93 4.80
C LEU A 100 -20.22 -1.53 5.33
N ASP A 101 -20.32 -0.52 4.46
CA ASP A 101 -20.76 0.84 4.85
C ASP A 101 -22.13 0.84 5.52
N MET A 102 -23.08 0.12 4.93
CA MET A 102 -24.44 0.03 5.45
C MET A 102 -24.47 -0.71 6.78
N ARG A 103 -23.67 -1.77 6.93
CA ARG A 103 -23.56 -2.53 8.18
C ARG A 103 -22.92 -1.69 9.30
N ILE A 104 -21.89 -0.91 9.00
CA ILE A 104 -21.27 0.04 9.93
C ILE A 104 -22.30 1.10 10.38
N GLU A 105 -23.00 1.71 9.43
CA GLU A 105 -24.00 2.75 9.74
C GLU A 105 -25.15 2.18 10.56
N ALA A 106 -25.64 0.99 10.22
CA ALA A 106 -26.66 0.27 10.98
C ALA A 106 -26.20 -0.07 12.41
N ALA A 107 -24.92 -0.41 12.61
CA ALA A 107 -24.38 -0.68 13.93
C ALA A 107 -24.36 0.57 14.83
N PHE A 108 -23.98 1.73 14.29
CA PHE A 108 -24.09 3.00 15.03
C PHE A 108 -25.53 3.38 15.31
N GLU A 109 -26.43 3.15 14.35
CA GLU A 109 -27.86 3.46 14.52
C GLU A 109 -28.50 2.60 15.60
N ALA A 110 -28.15 1.31 15.69
CA ALA A 110 -28.67 0.39 16.69
C ALA A 110 -28.36 0.83 18.13
N GLU A 111 -27.19 1.43 18.36
CA GLU A 111 -26.77 1.93 19.68
C GLU A 111 -27.25 3.37 19.97
N ARG A 112 -27.86 4.04 18.98
CA ARG A 112 -28.29 5.43 19.12
C ARG A 112 -29.55 5.54 19.96
N SER A 113 -29.47 6.25 21.08
CA SER A 113 -30.67 6.66 21.82
C SER A 113 -31.46 7.71 21.03
N PRO A 114 -32.77 7.54 20.80
CA PRO A 114 -33.60 8.49 20.03
C PRO A 114 -33.68 9.91 20.61
N ARG A 115 -33.21 10.12 21.84
CA ARG A 115 -33.27 11.40 22.56
C ARG A 115 -31.93 12.15 22.56
N LEU A 116 -30.86 11.54 22.06
CA LEU A 116 -29.54 12.13 22.07
C LEU A 116 -29.37 13.05 20.85
N ASP A 117 -28.93 14.29 21.08
CA ASP A 117 -28.40 15.14 20.01
C ASP A 117 -27.02 14.60 19.61
N VAL A 118 -27.00 13.76 18.57
CA VAL A 118 -25.79 13.07 18.10
C VAL A 118 -24.78 14.06 17.53
N TYR A 119 -25.25 15.11 16.84
CA TYR A 119 -24.36 16.14 16.31
C TYR A 119 -23.69 16.91 17.45
N GLY A 120 -24.46 17.30 18.47
CA GLY A 120 -23.93 17.93 19.68
C GLY A 120 -22.93 17.05 20.42
N ALA A 121 -23.23 15.77 20.63
CA ALA A 121 -22.32 14.82 21.29
C ALA A 121 -21.03 14.58 20.49
N TRP A 122 -21.11 14.52 19.17
CA TRP A 122 -19.95 14.43 18.29
C TRP A 122 -19.06 15.69 18.40
N LEU A 123 -19.66 16.88 18.39
CA LEU A 123 -18.92 18.13 18.60
C LEU A 123 -18.26 18.20 19.99
N GLU A 124 -18.94 17.73 21.04
CA GLU A 124 -18.37 17.66 22.39
C GLU A 124 -17.17 16.71 22.45
N ALA A 125 -17.24 15.57 21.78
CA ALA A 125 -16.12 14.62 21.70
C ALA A 125 -14.89 15.22 20.99
N LEU A 126 -15.11 15.95 19.89
CA LEU A 126 -14.07 16.67 19.17
C LEU A 126 -13.47 17.81 20.01
N ASP A 127 -14.32 18.58 20.69
CA ASP A 127 -13.87 19.67 21.55
C ASP A 127 -13.05 19.15 22.74
N SER A 128 -13.49 18.05 23.35
CA SER A 128 -12.74 17.34 24.40
C SER A 128 -11.36 16.87 23.92
N ALA A 129 -11.24 16.44 22.67
CA ALA A 129 -9.95 16.05 22.09
C ALA A 129 -8.99 17.25 21.91
N LEU A 130 -9.54 18.42 21.51
CA LEU A 130 -8.76 19.65 21.38
C LEU A 130 -8.38 20.27 22.74
N ASP A 131 -9.20 20.09 23.77
CA ASP A 131 -8.87 20.44 25.16
C ASP A 131 -7.80 19.51 25.72
N GLY A 132 -7.81 18.24 25.30
CA GLY A 132 -6.68 17.33 25.40
C GLY A 132 -6.48 16.67 26.77
N ASP A 133 -5.23 16.50 27.18
CA ASP A 133 -4.86 15.82 28.43
C ASP A 133 -4.91 16.72 29.69
N LEU A 134 -4.54 16.19 30.86
CA LEU A 134 -4.47 16.95 32.11
C LEU A 134 -3.56 18.19 32.04
N ARG A 135 -2.64 18.25 31.07
CA ARG A 135 -1.74 19.39 30.82
C ARG A 135 -2.27 20.33 29.74
N ARG A 136 -3.53 20.14 29.31
CA ARG A 136 -4.19 20.87 28.22
C ARG A 136 -3.44 20.80 26.90
N ARG A 137 -2.79 19.67 26.63
CA ARG A 137 -2.14 19.42 25.34
C ARG A 137 -3.14 18.71 24.43
N PRO A 138 -3.47 19.27 23.25
CA PRO A 138 -4.45 18.70 22.35
C PRO A 138 -4.04 17.27 21.94
N ASP A 139 -5.02 16.38 21.87
CA ASP A 139 -4.87 14.99 21.44
C ASP A 139 -5.45 14.85 20.02
N LEU A 140 -4.62 15.11 19.00
CA LEU A 140 -5.10 15.15 17.63
C LEU A 140 -5.40 13.76 17.05
N ASP A 141 -4.82 12.69 17.60
CA ASP A 141 -5.21 11.32 17.27
C ASP A 141 -6.65 11.05 17.72
N ARG A 142 -7.00 11.46 18.94
CA ARG A 142 -8.38 11.35 19.43
C ARG A 142 -9.33 12.22 18.61
N PHE A 143 -8.90 13.42 18.22
CA PHE A 143 -9.68 14.27 17.33
C PHE A 143 -9.94 13.57 15.99
N GLN A 144 -8.91 12.92 15.41
CA GLN A 144 -9.02 12.18 14.17
C GLN A 144 -9.99 11.00 14.25
N ILE A 145 -9.92 10.21 15.33
CA ILE A 145 -10.84 9.10 15.61
C ILE A 145 -12.30 9.57 15.53
N TRP A 146 -12.64 10.66 16.21
CA TRP A 146 -14.01 11.16 16.24
C TRP A 146 -14.41 11.86 14.94
N ALA A 147 -13.48 12.55 14.28
CA ALA A 147 -13.74 13.23 13.01
C ALA A 147 -14.15 12.22 11.93
N GLU A 148 -13.37 11.15 11.75
CA GLU A 148 -13.62 10.11 10.74
C GLU A 148 -14.89 9.30 11.03
N ALA A 149 -15.25 9.14 12.30
CA ALA A 149 -16.49 8.48 12.71
C ALA A 149 -17.74 9.37 12.51
N GLY A 150 -17.59 10.68 12.44
CA GLY A 150 -18.68 11.66 12.40
C GLY A 150 -19.78 11.34 11.38
N PRO A 151 -19.46 11.10 10.09
CA PRO A 151 -20.46 10.77 9.08
C PRO A 151 -21.31 9.53 9.41
N TYR A 152 -20.72 8.51 10.03
CA TYR A 152 -21.45 7.30 10.43
C TYR A 152 -22.25 7.52 11.71
N LEU A 153 -21.66 8.23 12.68
CA LEU A 153 -22.33 8.57 13.94
C LEU A 153 -23.59 9.39 13.71
N ILE A 154 -23.54 10.42 12.86
CA ILE A 154 -24.68 11.31 12.57
C ILE A 154 -25.68 10.61 11.62
N GLY A 155 -25.20 9.74 10.75
CA GLY A 155 -25.94 9.21 9.61
C GLY A 155 -25.68 10.05 8.36
N ARG A 156 -25.28 9.39 7.28
CA ARG A 156 -24.82 10.04 6.05
C ARG A 156 -25.96 10.82 5.39
N GLU A 157 -27.16 10.27 5.38
CA GLU A 157 -28.34 10.97 4.85
C GLU A 157 -28.66 12.23 5.65
N THR A 158 -28.69 12.16 6.98
CA THR A 158 -28.94 13.32 7.86
C THR A 158 -27.88 14.40 7.66
N LEU A 159 -26.61 14.01 7.56
CA LEU A 159 -25.52 14.93 7.29
C LEU A 159 -25.63 15.57 5.89
N ALA A 160 -25.98 14.79 4.87
CA ALA A 160 -26.17 15.28 3.50
C ALA A 160 -27.32 16.30 3.41
N LEU A 161 -28.44 16.01 4.09
CA LEU A 161 -29.56 16.94 4.20
C LEU A 161 -29.15 18.23 4.88
N THR A 162 -28.37 18.14 5.95
CA THR A 162 -27.82 19.32 6.66
C THR A 162 -26.90 20.15 5.76
N MET A 163 -26.10 19.51 4.91
CA MET A 163 -25.23 20.20 3.95
C MET A 163 -25.99 20.86 2.80
N LEU A 164 -27.15 20.32 2.42
CA LEU A 164 -28.02 20.89 1.39
C LEU A 164 -28.97 21.96 1.92
N ALA A 165 -29.12 22.04 3.24
CA ALA A 165 -30.08 22.91 3.92
C ALA A 165 -29.85 24.39 3.59
N ASP A 166 -28.60 24.86 3.59
CA ASP A 166 -28.26 26.29 3.42
C ASP A 166 -29.13 27.19 4.32
N GLU A 167 -30.09 27.95 3.77
CA GLU A 167 -31.07 28.75 4.53
C GLU A 167 -32.38 27.98 4.89
N GLU A 168 -32.60 26.80 4.31
CA GLU A 168 -33.70 25.89 4.61
C GLU A 168 -33.38 25.01 5.84
N THR A 169 -34.39 24.30 6.35
CA THR A 169 -34.20 23.24 7.37
C THR A 169 -33.97 21.88 6.71
N PRO A 170 -33.24 20.94 7.34
CA PRO A 170 -33.02 19.59 6.80
C PRO A 170 -34.33 18.87 6.42
N GLU A 171 -35.41 19.07 7.19
CA GLU A 171 -36.73 18.48 6.93
C GLU A 171 -37.39 19.05 5.67
N GLN A 172 -37.19 20.35 5.39
CA GLN A 172 -37.69 20.98 4.17
C GLN A 172 -36.96 20.46 2.93
N VAL A 173 -35.63 20.31 3.03
CA VAL A 173 -34.83 19.68 1.98
C VAL A 173 -35.31 18.25 1.75
N ASP A 174 -35.47 17.45 2.81
CA ASP A 174 -35.90 16.06 2.67
C ASP A 174 -37.28 15.96 2.00
N ALA A 175 -38.24 16.78 2.42
CA ALA A 175 -39.57 16.84 1.80
C ALA A 175 -39.51 17.16 0.30
N ARG A 176 -38.63 18.09 -0.10
CA ARG A 176 -38.38 18.43 -1.51
C ARG A 176 -37.72 17.27 -2.27
N LEU A 177 -36.74 16.62 -1.67
CA LEU A 177 -36.01 15.50 -2.29
C LEU A 177 -36.87 14.25 -2.45
N ARG A 178 -37.81 13.99 -1.53
CA ARG A 178 -38.77 12.87 -1.64
C ARG A 178 -39.72 12.99 -2.84
N ALA A 179 -39.91 14.20 -3.38
CA ALA A 179 -40.68 14.40 -4.61
C ALA A 179 -39.91 14.01 -5.88
N LEU A 180 -38.59 13.78 -5.78
CA LEU A 180 -37.75 13.32 -6.89
C LEU A 180 -37.80 11.79 -7.06
N PRO A 181 -37.50 11.27 -8.25
CA PRO A 181 -37.19 9.85 -8.44
C PRO A 181 -36.11 9.36 -7.45
N PRO A 182 -36.24 8.14 -6.88
CA PRO A 182 -35.32 7.63 -5.85
C PRO A 182 -33.84 7.69 -6.27
N GLU A 183 -33.55 7.40 -7.53
CA GLU A 183 -32.19 7.47 -8.09
C GLU A 183 -31.61 8.89 -8.07
N LEU A 184 -32.44 9.90 -8.33
CA LEU A 184 -32.03 11.30 -8.31
C LEU A 184 -31.87 11.81 -6.88
N ARG A 185 -32.75 11.40 -5.96
CA ARG A 185 -32.58 11.69 -4.52
C ARG A 185 -31.27 11.11 -4.00
N ALA A 186 -31.02 9.82 -4.23
CA ALA A 186 -29.79 9.15 -3.81
C ALA A 186 -28.54 9.82 -4.40
N ARG A 187 -28.58 10.21 -5.69
CA ARG A 187 -27.48 10.94 -6.32
C ARG A 187 -27.23 12.31 -5.68
N GLN A 188 -28.28 13.09 -5.39
CA GLN A 188 -28.12 14.40 -4.78
C GLN A 188 -27.57 14.32 -3.36
N LEU A 189 -28.11 13.41 -2.53
CA LEU A 189 -27.60 13.17 -1.17
C LEU A 189 -26.13 12.75 -1.19
N ARG A 190 -25.76 11.82 -2.08
CA ARG A 190 -24.37 11.39 -2.24
C ARG A 190 -23.45 12.53 -2.69
N GLN A 191 -23.89 13.34 -3.67
CA GLN A 191 -23.11 14.49 -4.15
C GLN A 191 -22.88 15.54 -3.06
N ALA A 192 -23.85 15.75 -2.17
CA ALA A 192 -23.74 16.69 -1.06
C ALA A 192 -22.63 16.33 -0.07
N LEU A 193 -22.31 15.04 0.09
CA LEU A 193 -21.20 14.56 0.91
C LEU A 193 -19.89 14.48 0.13
N ASP A 194 -19.93 13.90 -1.07
CA ASP A 194 -18.73 13.58 -1.85
C ASP A 194 -18.00 14.83 -2.35
N MET A 195 -18.72 15.92 -2.62
CA MET A 195 -18.12 17.15 -3.13
C MET A 195 -17.27 17.86 -2.07
N PRO A 196 -17.77 18.19 -0.85
CA PRO A 196 -16.94 18.74 0.22
C PRO A 196 -15.74 17.85 0.56
N LEU A 197 -15.93 16.53 0.65
CA LEU A 197 -14.84 15.60 0.97
C LEU A 197 -13.76 15.57 -0.12
N ARG A 198 -14.15 15.61 -1.41
CA ARG A 198 -13.18 15.70 -2.52
C ARG A 198 -12.42 17.02 -2.50
N GLU A 199 -13.09 18.13 -2.20
CA GLU A 199 -12.41 19.42 -2.06
C GLU A 199 -11.45 19.45 -0.86
N ALA A 200 -11.83 18.84 0.26
CA ALA A 200 -10.98 18.69 1.43
C ALA A 200 -9.70 17.92 1.10
N ARG A 201 -9.84 16.78 0.42
CA ARG A 201 -8.71 15.97 -0.07
C ARG A 201 -7.80 16.76 -1.01
N ALA A 202 -8.38 17.51 -1.94
CA ALA A 202 -7.62 18.35 -2.87
C ALA A 202 -6.84 19.49 -2.17
N ARG A 203 -7.26 19.87 -0.96
CA ARG A 203 -6.58 20.85 -0.10
C ARG A 203 -5.71 20.18 0.98
N GLU A 204 -5.54 18.86 0.93
CA GLU A 204 -4.75 18.07 1.89
C GLU A 204 -5.21 18.25 3.36
N ILE A 205 -6.50 18.51 3.56
CA ILE A 205 -7.08 18.61 4.91
C ILE A 205 -7.14 17.21 5.51
N THR A 206 -6.53 17.02 6.67
CA THR A 206 -6.50 15.73 7.39
C THR A 206 -6.94 15.91 8.84
N PRO A 207 -7.95 15.15 9.33
CA PRO A 207 -8.89 14.32 8.56
C PRO A 207 -9.82 15.14 7.66
N VAL A 208 -10.30 14.55 6.56
CA VAL A 208 -11.08 15.24 5.52
C VAL A 208 -12.50 15.59 5.99
N GLU A 209 -13.03 14.82 6.93
CA GLU A 209 -14.34 14.96 7.55
C GLU A 209 -14.48 16.25 8.38
N GLN A 210 -13.38 16.95 8.65
CA GLN A 210 -13.39 18.28 9.28
C GLN A 210 -14.26 19.30 8.56
N VAL A 211 -14.51 19.11 7.26
CA VAL A 211 -15.40 20.00 6.49
C VAL A 211 -16.83 20.04 7.02
N PHE A 212 -17.25 19.02 7.78
CA PHE A 212 -18.59 18.93 8.38
C PHE A 212 -18.69 19.60 9.76
N MET A 213 -17.57 20.08 10.30
CA MET A 213 -17.51 20.74 11.60
C MET A 213 -17.70 22.25 11.48
N PRO A 214 -18.15 22.95 12.54
CA PRO A 214 -18.18 24.41 12.55
C PRO A 214 -16.80 25.05 12.32
N GLU A 215 -16.75 26.19 11.62
CA GLU A 215 -15.50 26.88 11.27
C GLU A 215 -14.63 27.21 12.48
N ALA A 216 -15.24 27.53 13.63
CA ALA A 216 -14.54 27.80 14.87
C ALA A 216 -13.73 26.58 15.36
N MET A 217 -14.28 25.37 15.22
CA MET A 217 -13.61 24.13 15.58
C MET A 217 -12.47 23.81 14.60
N GLN A 218 -12.71 24.00 13.30
CA GLN A 218 -11.66 23.88 12.28
C GLN A 218 -10.50 24.86 12.52
N ALA A 219 -10.80 26.08 12.99
CA ALA A 219 -9.77 27.07 13.34
C ALA A 219 -8.98 26.65 14.59
N ARG A 220 -9.65 26.09 15.62
CA ARG A 220 -8.99 25.53 16.81
C ARG A 220 -8.09 24.35 16.47
N HIS A 221 -8.54 23.43 15.63
CA HIS A 221 -7.72 22.31 15.17
C HIS A 221 -6.46 22.82 14.44
N ARG A 222 -6.64 23.76 13.50
CA ARG A 222 -5.51 24.36 12.76
C ARG A 222 -4.49 25.05 13.66
N SER A 223 -4.92 25.69 14.75
CA SER A 223 -4.00 26.33 15.70
C SER A 223 -3.27 25.32 16.59
N ALA A 224 -3.83 24.13 16.81
CA ALA A 224 -3.21 23.04 17.57
C ALA A 224 -2.16 22.25 16.78
N LEU A 225 -2.33 22.11 15.46
CA LEU A 225 -1.45 21.32 14.58
C LEU A 225 0.05 21.56 14.75
N PRO A 226 0.57 22.81 14.82
CA PRO A 226 2.02 23.03 14.92
C PRO A 226 2.61 22.44 16.20
N ALA A 227 1.93 22.57 17.34
CA ALA A 227 2.40 22.04 18.61
C ALA A 227 2.35 20.51 18.63
N TRP A 228 1.34 19.92 18.00
CA TRP A 228 1.22 18.48 17.84
C TRP A 228 2.33 17.90 16.95
N ASN A 229 2.55 18.50 15.78
CA ASN A 229 3.50 18.00 14.77
C ASN A 229 4.96 17.98 15.27
N LEU A 230 5.32 18.86 16.22
CA LEU A 230 6.64 18.85 16.87
C LEU A 230 6.92 17.55 17.63
N VAL A 231 5.87 16.87 18.09
CA VAL A 231 5.97 15.65 18.90
C VAL A 231 5.59 14.42 18.09
N ALA A 232 4.54 14.51 17.28
CA ALA A 232 4.02 13.39 16.50
C ALA A 232 5.04 12.86 15.48
N GLY A 233 5.74 13.72 14.74
CA GLY A 233 6.72 13.29 13.73
C GLY A 233 7.82 12.37 14.29
N PRO A 234 8.53 12.76 15.36
CA PRO A 234 9.50 11.89 16.02
C PRO A 234 8.91 10.60 16.60
N VAL A 235 7.68 10.65 17.13
CA VAL A 235 7.01 9.45 17.67
C VAL A 235 6.67 8.47 16.55
N GLU A 236 6.07 8.94 15.47
CA GLU A 236 5.76 8.15 14.26
C GLU A 236 7.03 7.53 13.68
N ALA A 237 8.09 8.33 13.50
CA ALA A 237 9.36 7.84 12.98
C ALA A 237 9.97 6.76 13.88
N PHE A 238 9.89 6.92 15.21
CA PHE A 238 10.35 5.89 16.13
C PHE A 238 9.51 4.63 15.99
N LEU A 239 8.18 4.71 16.13
CA LEU A 239 7.27 3.56 16.09
C LEU A 239 7.30 2.79 14.76
N MET A 240 7.61 3.47 13.65
CA MET A 240 7.77 2.85 12.32
C MET A 240 9.17 2.26 12.06
N GLY A 241 10.06 2.29 13.06
CA GLY A 241 11.44 1.81 12.96
C GLY A 241 12.35 2.67 12.10
N GLN A 242 11.98 3.94 11.85
CA GLN A 242 12.73 4.90 11.03
C GLN A 242 13.67 5.78 11.86
N ALA A 243 13.48 5.84 13.18
CA ALA A 243 14.34 6.55 14.11
C ALA A 243 14.88 5.62 15.20
N GLU A 244 16.19 5.66 15.42
CA GLU A 244 16.85 4.92 16.50
C GLU A 244 16.87 5.73 17.81
N GLY A 245 17.07 5.05 18.94
CA GLY A 245 17.33 5.70 20.23
C GLY A 245 16.33 5.32 21.29
N ARG A 246 15.72 6.33 21.89
CA ARG A 246 14.72 6.17 22.94
C ARG A 246 13.54 7.10 22.73
N LEU A 247 12.36 6.65 23.11
CA LEU A 247 11.13 7.42 23.06
C LEU A 247 10.47 7.41 24.44
N ASP A 248 10.18 8.59 25.00
CA ASP A 248 9.22 8.70 26.10
C ASP A 248 7.83 8.77 25.48
N ILE A 249 7.06 7.69 25.60
CA ILE A 249 5.74 7.60 24.95
C ILE A 249 4.75 8.64 25.49
N ARG A 250 5.00 9.22 26.68
CA ARG A 250 4.17 10.29 27.27
C ARG A 250 4.43 11.66 26.66
N SER A 251 5.46 11.75 25.81
CA SER A 251 5.71 12.96 25.03
C SER A 251 4.48 13.31 24.20
N GLN A 252 3.82 12.32 23.60
CA GLN A 252 2.55 12.46 22.88
C GLN A 252 1.34 12.35 23.83
N PRO A 253 0.45 13.35 23.87
CA PRO A 253 -0.80 13.31 24.63
C PRO A 253 -1.65 12.08 24.28
N GLY A 254 -2.26 11.48 25.30
CA GLY A 254 -3.18 10.36 25.12
C GLY A 254 -2.52 9.02 24.74
N LEU A 255 -1.22 8.96 24.44
CA LEU A 255 -0.59 7.71 23.99
C LEU A 255 -0.32 6.71 25.12
N SER A 256 -0.05 7.16 26.35
CA SER A 256 0.12 6.32 27.55
C SER A 256 -1.14 6.32 28.43
N ARG A 257 -1.56 5.16 28.93
CA ARG A 257 -2.54 5.07 30.04
C ARG A 257 -1.89 5.21 31.41
N GLN A 258 -0.58 4.95 31.52
CA GLN A 258 0.14 5.00 32.79
C GLN A 258 0.47 6.43 33.21
N GLN A 259 0.07 6.81 34.43
CA GLN A 259 0.33 8.15 35.00
C GLN A 259 1.66 8.23 35.79
N ALA A 260 2.24 7.12 36.24
CA ALA A 260 3.47 7.08 37.06
C ALA A 260 4.52 6.13 36.46
N GLY A 261 5.81 6.51 36.55
CA GLY A 261 6.93 5.80 35.91
C GLY A 261 7.18 6.26 34.46
N GLY A 262 8.44 6.33 34.04
CA GLY A 262 8.80 6.68 32.67
C GLY A 262 8.64 5.46 31.77
N VAL A 263 7.64 5.46 30.88
CA VAL A 263 7.50 4.43 29.83
C VAL A 263 8.46 4.78 28.69
N LEU A 264 9.74 4.55 28.96
CA LEU A 264 10.83 4.75 27.99
C LEU A 264 10.96 3.50 27.11
N LEU A 265 10.67 3.68 25.83
CA LEU A 265 10.95 2.70 24.80
C LEU A 265 12.38 2.89 24.29
N TYR A 266 13.02 1.78 23.94
CA TYR A 266 14.31 1.72 23.26
C TYR A 266 14.10 0.97 21.94
N ASP A 267 14.90 1.21 20.91
CA ASP A 267 14.85 0.39 19.68
C ASP A 267 15.13 -1.10 19.93
N GLY A 268 14.79 -1.94 18.96
CA GLY A 268 14.81 -3.40 19.10
C GLY A 268 16.13 -3.99 19.59
N VAL A 269 17.26 -3.53 19.06
CA VAL A 269 18.58 -4.03 19.48
C VAL A 269 18.88 -3.60 20.92
N ARG A 270 18.65 -2.33 21.26
CA ARG A 270 18.83 -1.85 22.64
C ARG A 270 17.92 -2.57 23.63
N HIS A 271 16.66 -2.80 23.26
CA HIS A 271 15.70 -3.49 24.11
C HIS A 271 16.05 -4.98 24.26
N LEU A 272 16.51 -5.63 23.19
CA LEU A 272 17.02 -7.00 23.21
C LEU A 272 18.20 -7.13 24.19
N VAL A 273 19.13 -6.16 24.18
CA VAL A 273 20.24 -6.12 25.15
C VAL A 273 19.73 -5.96 26.58
N ILE A 274 18.82 -5.01 26.82
CA ILE A 274 18.24 -4.77 28.16
C ILE A 274 17.64 -6.08 28.71
N GLN A 275 16.77 -6.74 27.93
CA GLN A 275 16.09 -7.97 28.36
C GLN A 275 17.07 -9.15 28.50
N SER A 276 18.02 -9.30 27.58
CA SER A 276 19.03 -10.38 27.64
C SER A 276 19.93 -10.25 28.87
N CYS A 277 20.29 -9.01 29.24
CA CYS A 277 21.13 -8.74 30.41
C CYS A 277 20.40 -8.83 31.75
N GLN A 278 19.08 -8.67 31.75
CA GLN A 278 18.24 -8.81 32.95
C GLN A 278 17.72 -10.24 33.14
N SER A 279 17.89 -11.10 32.13
CA SER A 279 17.52 -12.49 32.19
C SER A 279 18.10 -13.20 33.41
N PRO A 280 17.30 -13.99 34.16
CA PRO A 280 17.76 -14.77 35.31
C PRO A 280 18.73 -15.90 34.94
N ILE A 281 19.04 -16.08 33.65
CA ILE A 281 19.98 -17.08 33.13
C ILE A 281 21.43 -16.58 33.37
N GLU A 282 21.82 -16.52 34.64
CA GLU A 282 23.00 -15.80 35.15
C GLU A 282 24.34 -16.18 34.48
N ARG A 283 24.52 -17.44 34.09
CA ARG A 283 25.80 -17.90 33.50
C ARG A 283 26.06 -17.34 32.11
N ARG A 284 25.02 -16.90 31.40
CA ARG A 284 25.09 -16.45 30.00
C ARG A 284 24.98 -14.93 29.88
N ALA A 285 24.20 -14.28 30.74
CA ALA A 285 24.21 -12.81 30.87
C ALA A 285 25.63 -12.25 31.15
N ARG A 286 26.43 -12.96 31.98
CA ARG A 286 27.85 -12.58 32.21
C ARG A 286 28.74 -12.70 30.97
N ARG A 287 28.39 -13.53 29.98
CA ARG A 287 29.16 -13.70 28.73
C ARG A 287 28.89 -12.61 27.70
N LEU A 288 27.74 -11.94 27.78
CA LEU A 288 27.37 -10.84 26.89
C LEU A 288 28.11 -9.53 27.19
N GLY A 289 28.82 -9.43 28.32
CA GLY A 289 29.48 -8.20 28.73
C GLY A 289 28.49 -7.10 29.13
N CYS A 290 27.44 -7.46 29.87
CA CYS A 290 26.37 -6.54 30.24
C CYS A 290 26.88 -5.32 31.04
N PRO A 291 26.61 -4.07 30.59
CA PRO A 291 27.04 -2.88 31.30
C PRO A 291 26.26 -2.69 32.61
N GLN A 292 26.92 -2.08 33.61
CA GLN A 292 26.31 -1.85 34.93
C GLN A 292 25.22 -0.76 34.90
N ASP A 293 25.26 0.14 33.92
CA ASP A 293 24.38 1.31 33.83
C ASP A 293 23.15 1.09 32.94
N LEU A 294 22.77 -0.16 32.66
CA LEU A 294 21.56 -0.44 31.88
C LEU A 294 20.28 0.01 32.63
N PRO A 295 19.28 0.53 31.91
CA PRO A 295 17.98 0.85 32.48
C PRO A 295 17.34 -0.40 33.12
N ARG A 296 17.00 -0.34 34.42
CA ARG A 296 16.34 -1.46 35.12
C ARG A 296 14.86 -1.50 34.77
N GLN A 297 14.43 -2.52 34.01
CA GLN A 297 13.03 -2.68 33.57
C GLN A 297 12.38 -3.98 34.09
N GLY A 298 13.17 -4.89 34.68
CA GLY A 298 12.71 -6.22 35.02
C GLY A 298 12.73 -7.12 33.79
N PHE A 299 13.07 -8.39 34.00
CA PHE A 299 13.05 -9.37 32.91
C PHE A 299 11.62 -9.81 32.60
N ASP A 300 11.27 -9.75 31.31
CA ASP A 300 10.01 -10.26 30.77
C ASP A 300 10.28 -11.11 29.51
N PRO A 301 10.04 -12.44 29.56
CA PRO A 301 10.18 -13.32 28.40
C PRO A 301 9.44 -12.84 27.15
N PHE A 302 8.26 -12.23 27.33
CA PHE A 302 7.45 -11.72 26.23
C PHE A 302 8.15 -10.54 25.53
N LEU A 303 8.67 -9.60 26.32
CA LEU A 303 9.43 -8.46 25.78
C LEU A 303 10.74 -8.90 25.12
N LEU A 304 11.40 -9.93 25.66
CA LEU A 304 12.60 -10.50 25.05
C LEU A 304 12.28 -11.05 23.64
N ALA A 305 11.20 -11.83 23.51
CA ALA A 305 10.79 -12.41 22.24
C ALA A 305 10.38 -11.35 21.21
N LEU A 306 9.58 -10.34 21.60
CA LEU A 306 9.23 -9.22 20.71
C LEU A 306 10.48 -8.41 20.29
N SER A 307 11.43 -8.20 21.19
CA SER A 307 12.68 -7.51 20.86
C SER A 307 13.56 -8.31 19.92
N ALA A 308 13.50 -9.65 19.96
CA ALA A 308 14.18 -10.51 19.01
C ALA A 308 13.58 -10.37 17.59
N PHE A 309 12.25 -10.25 17.48
CA PHE A 309 11.60 -9.90 16.22
C PHE A 309 12.06 -8.52 15.74
N GLU A 310 11.91 -7.47 16.55
CA GLU A 310 12.24 -6.09 16.20
C GLU A 310 13.72 -5.91 15.81
N ALA A 311 14.64 -6.57 16.51
CA ALA A 311 16.07 -6.55 16.20
C ALA A 311 16.45 -7.33 14.93
N GLY A 312 15.49 -8.03 14.31
CA GLY A 312 15.70 -8.85 13.13
C GLY A 312 16.36 -10.21 13.41
N LEU A 313 16.41 -10.65 14.67
CA LEU A 313 16.99 -11.95 15.05
C LEU A 313 16.23 -13.11 14.41
N VAL A 314 14.91 -12.96 14.29
CA VAL A 314 14.01 -13.92 13.63
C VAL A 314 14.06 -13.74 12.10
N ALA A 315 14.08 -14.85 11.36
CA ALA A 315 14.41 -14.93 9.95
C ALA A 315 13.39 -14.28 9.03
N ARG A 316 13.87 -14.05 7.80
CA ARG A 316 13.19 -13.31 6.75
C ARG A 316 12.05 -14.11 6.16
N THR A 317 10.83 -13.87 6.64
CA THR A 317 9.64 -13.98 5.78
C THR A 317 9.75 -12.97 4.63
N PRO A 318 9.01 -13.14 3.51
CA PRO A 318 9.02 -12.22 2.39
C PRO A 318 8.85 -10.74 2.79
N ASP A 319 8.14 -10.46 3.89
CA ASP A 319 7.84 -9.12 4.41
C ASP A 319 8.37 -8.89 5.83
N THR A 320 9.67 -9.14 6.03
CA THR A 320 10.29 -9.14 7.36
C THR A 320 10.27 -7.79 8.06
N VAL A 321 10.30 -6.70 7.28
CA VAL A 321 10.28 -5.33 7.79
C VAL A 321 8.94 -5.02 8.46
N ASN A 322 7.83 -5.53 7.92
CA ASN A 322 6.51 -5.30 8.49
C ASN A 322 6.30 -6.12 9.77
N ALA A 323 6.78 -7.36 9.83
CA ALA A 323 6.74 -8.13 11.08
C ALA A 323 7.59 -7.48 12.20
N GLN A 324 8.75 -6.89 11.86
CA GLN A 324 9.57 -6.10 12.79
C GLN A 324 8.80 -4.88 13.34
N ARG A 325 8.16 -4.11 12.45
CA ARG A 325 7.32 -2.97 12.82
C ARG A 325 6.14 -3.40 13.69
N GLY A 326 5.48 -4.50 13.34
CA GLY A 326 4.40 -5.06 14.15
C GLY A 326 4.85 -5.40 15.57
N ALA A 327 6.00 -6.06 15.71
CA ALA A 327 6.59 -6.36 17.01
C ALA A 327 6.89 -5.08 17.81
N GLN A 328 7.40 -4.05 17.14
CA GLN A 328 7.65 -2.75 17.75
C GLN A 328 6.36 -2.08 18.24
N LEU A 329 5.28 -2.12 17.44
CA LEU A 329 3.97 -1.58 17.82
C LEU A 329 3.35 -2.34 19.00
N VAL A 330 3.39 -3.67 19.00
CA VAL A 330 2.90 -4.49 20.12
C VAL A 330 3.69 -4.17 21.39
N ARG A 331 5.03 -4.06 21.30
CA ARG A 331 5.87 -3.70 22.45
C ARG A 331 5.55 -2.29 22.95
N ALA A 332 5.34 -1.34 22.05
CA ALA A 332 4.95 0.02 22.40
C ALA A 332 3.56 0.05 23.07
N ALA A 333 2.59 -0.72 22.57
CA ALA A 333 1.26 -0.86 23.16
C ALA A 333 1.34 -1.48 24.56
N TYR A 334 2.14 -2.52 24.76
CA TYR A 334 2.36 -3.14 26.06
C TYR A 334 2.91 -2.12 27.07
N ALA A 335 3.99 -1.42 26.67
CA ALA A 335 4.61 -0.41 27.52
C ALA A 335 3.65 0.74 27.85
N ALA A 336 2.84 1.17 26.88
CA ALA A 336 1.81 2.20 27.05
C ALA A 336 0.66 1.79 27.98
N GLY A 337 0.57 0.50 28.35
CA GLY A 337 -0.59 -0.07 29.02
C GLY A 337 -1.83 -0.15 28.14
N ARG A 338 -1.63 -0.24 26.81
CA ARG A 338 -2.66 -0.29 25.77
C ARG A 338 -2.78 -1.65 25.11
N LEU A 339 -1.87 -2.60 25.36
CA LEU A 339 -2.05 -3.96 24.83
C LEU A 339 -3.26 -4.60 25.52
N SER A 340 -4.20 -5.12 24.74
CA SER A 340 -5.35 -5.82 25.29
C SER A 340 -4.93 -7.12 25.96
N THR A 341 -5.69 -7.53 26.98
CA THR A 341 -5.34 -8.73 27.77
C THR A 341 -5.41 -10.02 26.97
N GLY A 342 -6.36 -10.13 26.03
CA GLY A 342 -6.48 -11.31 25.17
C GLY A 342 -5.36 -11.39 24.13
N LEU A 343 -5.04 -10.30 23.44
CA LEU A 343 -3.93 -10.27 22.49
C LEU A 343 -2.58 -10.52 23.19
N GLU A 344 -2.37 -9.98 24.41
CA GLU A 344 -1.20 -10.30 25.22
C GLU A 344 -1.12 -11.80 25.54
N ALA A 345 -2.23 -12.41 25.95
CA ALA A 345 -2.27 -13.82 26.31
C ALA A 345 -1.95 -14.73 25.11
N ASP A 346 -2.57 -14.47 23.95
CA ASP A 346 -2.38 -15.24 22.71
C ASP A 346 -0.92 -15.15 22.27
N LEU A 347 -0.40 -13.93 22.08
CA LEU A 347 0.98 -13.73 21.63
C LEU A 347 1.99 -14.27 22.63
N ARG A 348 1.75 -14.10 23.94
CA ARG A 348 2.66 -14.64 24.97
C ARG A 348 2.70 -16.17 24.93
N ALA A 349 1.56 -16.83 24.73
CA ALA A 349 1.51 -18.29 24.61
C ALA A 349 2.31 -18.77 23.38
N ASP A 350 2.05 -18.20 22.21
CA ASP A 350 2.71 -18.60 20.96
C ASP A 350 4.22 -18.31 20.97
N LEU A 351 4.61 -17.15 21.48
CA LEU A 351 6.02 -16.75 21.60
C LEU A 351 6.77 -17.58 22.65
N ALA A 352 6.12 -17.99 23.74
CA ALA A 352 6.78 -18.82 24.76
C ALA A 352 7.15 -20.21 24.24
N VAL A 353 6.35 -20.76 23.32
CA VAL A 353 6.61 -22.04 22.65
C VAL A 353 7.73 -21.89 21.62
N SER A 354 7.62 -20.88 20.75
CA SER A 354 8.48 -20.74 19.57
C SER A 354 9.81 -20.04 19.85
N LEU A 355 9.85 -19.13 20.83
CA LEU A 355 11.00 -18.31 21.19
C LEU A 355 11.26 -18.34 22.71
N PRO A 356 11.58 -19.53 23.28
CA PRO A 356 11.91 -19.60 24.70
C PRO A 356 13.14 -18.73 25.03
N PRO A 357 13.21 -18.10 26.22
CA PRO A 357 14.26 -17.14 26.54
C PRO A 357 15.69 -17.64 26.35
N ASP A 358 15.95 -18.89 26.73
CA ASP A 358 17.27 -19.51 26.55
C ASP A 358 17.68 -19.55 25.08
N TYR A 359 16.75 -19.87 24.19
CA TYR A 359 16.99 -19.95 22.75
C TYR A 359 17.29 -18.59 22.14
N VAL A 360 16.51 -17.56 22.51
CA VAL A 360 16.74 -16.19 22.04
C VAL A 360 18.10 -15.66 22.49
N VAL A 361 18.46 -15.83 23.77
CA VAL A 361 19.74 -15.38 24.31
C VAL A 361 20.91 -16.14 23.69
N ASP A 362 20.79 -17.46 23.49
CA ASP A 362 21.83 -18.27 22.85
C ASP A 362 22.07 -17.82 21.41
N ARG A 363 21.01 -17.53 20.66
CA ARG A 363 21.10 -17.06 19.26
C ARG A 363 21.66 -15.65 19.15
N ALA A 364 21.31 -14.76 20.07
CA ALA A 364 21.93 -13.45 20.17
C ALA A 364 23.44 -13.55 20.46
N PHE A 365 23.86 -14.49 21.32
CA PHE A 365 25.26 -14.75 21.60
C PHE A 365 26.01 -15.37 20.41
N GLU A 366 25.41 -16.33 19.71
CA GLU A 366 25.97 -16.91 18.47
C GLU A 366 26.12 -15.86 17.35
N ALA A 367 25.30 -14.81 17.38
CA ALA A 367 25.44 -13.64 16.51
C ALA A 367 26.54 -12.65 16.96
N GLU A 368 27.34 -13.04 17.96
CA GLU A 368 28.43 -12.25 18.56
C GLU A 368 27.96 -10.90 19.14
N LEU A 369 26.74 -10.85 19.69
CA LEU A 369 26.22 -9.66 20.36
C LEU A 369 27.09 -9.29 21.59
N GLN A 370 27.76 -8.14 21.53
CA GLN A 370 28.43 -7.53 22.69
C GLN A 370 27.50 -6.47 23.28
N ALA A 371 27.01 -6.71 24.50
CA ALA A 371 25.92 -5.90 25.08
C ALA A 371 26.25 -4.41 25.17
N GLU A 372 27.44 -4.05 25.62
CA GLU A 372 27.84 -2.65 25.77
C GLU A 372 27.91 -1.91 24.42
N GLU A 373 28.57 -2.51 23.42
CA GLU A 373 28.67 -1.89 22.08
C GLU A 373 27.32 -1.87 21.38
N ALA A 374 26.54 -2.96 21.45
CA ALA A 374 25.23 -3.04 20.82
C ALA A 374 24.22 -2.05 21.44
N PHE A 375 24.32 -1.77 22.73
CA PHE A 375 23.51 -0.75 23.38
C PHE A 375 23.90 0.67 22.93
N GLN A 376 25.19 0.94 22.77
CA GLN A 376 25.67 2.27 22.34
C GLN A 376 25.45 2.50 20.84
N ILE A 377 25.70 1.50 20.01
CA ILE A 377 25.72 1.56 18.53
C ILE A 377 24.90 0.40 17.93
N PRO A 378 23.56 0.41 18.03
CA PRO A 378 22.70 -0.71 17.62
C PRO A 378 22.76 -1.02 16.12
N SER A 379 22.91 -0.01 15.27
CA SER A 379 23.00 -0.16 13.81
C SER A 379 24.12 -1.10 13.35
N ARG A 380 25.23 -1.20 14.10
CA ARG A 380 26.32 -2.16 13.81
C ARG A 380 25.92 -3.62 13.96
N TYR A 381 24.91 -3.89 14.77
CA TYR A 381 24.49 -5.24 15.14
C TYR A 381 23.25 -5.71 14.38
N GLN A 382 22.50 -4.82 13.74
CA GLN A 382 21.29 -5.16 13.01
C GLN A 382 21.55 -6.19 11.89
N ASP A 383 22.62 -6.02 11.11
CA ASP A 383 23.01 -7.00 10.07
C ASP A 383 23.48 -8.33 10.67
N ARG A 384 24.20 -8.30 11.79
CA ARG A 384 24.75 -9.51 12.43
C ARG A 384 23.67 -10.38 13.04
N LEU A 385 22.68 -9.74 13.66
CA LEU A 385 21.50 -10.37 14.24
C LEU A 385 20.56 -10.88 13.15
N SER A 386 20.60 -10.31 11.93
CA SER A 386 19.61 -10.64 10.91
C SER A 386 19.49 -12.14 10.62
N ALA A 387 18.28 -12.66 10.77
CA ALA A 387 17.86 -14.00 10.41
C ALA A 387 18.65 -15.17 11.02
N ARG A 388 18.98 -15.07 12.32
CA ARG A 388 19.65 -16.14 13.06
C ARG A 388 18.70 -17.20 13.63
N ILE A 389 17.41 -16.89 13.72
CA ILE A 389 16.37 -17.82 14.12
C ILE A 389 15.45 -18.08 12.93
N PRO A 390 15.46 -19.28 12.31
CA PRO A 390 14.58 -19.57 11.18
C PRO A 390 13.10 -19.55 11.57
N VAL A 391 12.21 -19.16 10.64
CA VAL A 391 10.74 -19.13 10.81
C VAL A 391 10.10 -20.46 10.34
N ASP A 392 10.83 -21.56 10.50
CA ASP A 392 10.42 -22.85 9.92
C ASP A 392 9.31 -23.55 10.73
N GLU A 393 9.02 -23.04 11.93
CA GLU A 393 7.94 -23.53 12.79
C GLU A 393 6.62 -22.82 12.43
N ALA A 394 5.56 -23.61 12.23
CA ALA A 394 4.24 -23.11 11.83
C ALA A 394 3.72 -22.00 12.76
N VAL A 395 3.90 -22.16 14.08
CA VAL A 395 3.50 -21.17 15.09
C VAL A 395 4.28 -19.85 14.91
N LEU A 396 5.59 -19.92 14.66
CA LEU A 396 6.40 -18.72 14.46
C LEU A 396 6.07 -18.00 13.15
N HIS A 397 5.70 -18.76 12.11
CA HIS A 397 5.20 -18.22 10.85
C HIS A 397 3.87 -17.49 11.04
N ASP A 398 2.94 -18.09 11.77
CA ASP A 398 1.66 -17.47 12.10
C ASP A 398 1.84 -16.19 12.93
N VAL A 399 2.70 -16.21 13.95
CA VAL A 399 3.01 -15.00 14.73
C VAL A 399 3.59 -13.91 13.82
N ALA A 400 4.55 -14.24 12.94
CA ALA A 400 5.11 -13.27 12.01
C ALA A 400 4.05 -12.66 11.07
N ARG A 401 3.08 -13.47 10.61
CA ARG A 401 1.94 -13.03 9.80
C ARG A 401 1.02 -12.10 10.59
N HIS A 402 0.69 -12.42 11.84
CA HIS A 402 -0.13 -11.53 12.68
C HIS A 402 0.57 -10.20 12.99
N LEU A 403 1.88 -10.23 13.27
CA LEU A 403 2.66 -9.00 13.45
C LEU A 403 2.71 -8.17 12.16
N HIS A 404 2.81 -8.81 10.99
CA HIS A 404 2.70 -8.12 9.71
C HIS A 404 1.36 -7.38 9.58
N MET A 405 0.23 -8.05 9.85
CA MET A 405 -1.09 -7.42 9.78
C MET A 405 -1.26 -6.28 10.80
N ILE A 406 -0.64 -6.40 11.99
CA ILE A 406 -0.61 -5.29 12.96
C ILE A 406 0.17 -4.09 12.40
N ALA A 407 1.23 -4.30 11.63
CA ALA A 407 1.93 -3.20 10.95
C ALA A 407 1.07 -2.57 9.84
N GLU A 408 0.25 -3.37 9.13
CA GLU A 408 -0.70 -2.84 8.14
C GLU A 408 -1.73 -1.90 8.76
N LEU A 409 -2.11 -2.08 10.04
CA LEU A 409 -2.94 -1.12 10.76
C LEU A 409 -2.31 0.28 10.82
N ALA A 410 -0.98 0.36 10.98
CA ALA A 410 -0.25 1.63 10.99
C ALA A 410 -0.15 2.24 9.59
N ASP A 411 0.02 1.41 8.55
CA ASP A 411 0.03 1.88 7.16
C ASP A 411 -1.35 2.41 6.72
N ALA A 412 -2.44 1.81 7.23
CA ALA A 412 -3.82 2.23 6.95
C ALA A 412 -4.29 3.43 7.81
N SER A 413 -3.58 3.77 8.89
CA SER A 413 -3.91 4.89 9.78
C SER A 413 -2.68 5.74 10.12
N SER A 414 -2.07 5.50 11.28
CA SER A 414 -0.74 5.99 11.69
C SER A 414 -0.16 5.05 12.75
N ALA A 415 1.13 5.14 13.04
CA ALA A 415 1.75 4.30 14.05
C ALA A 415 1.21 4.61 15.46
N SER A 416 0.99 5.90 15.77
CA SER A 416 0.40 6.28 17.07
C SER A 416 -1.07 5.88 17.21
N LEU A 417 -1.87 5.99 16.14
CA LEU A 417 -3.26 5.52 16.12
C LEU A 417 -3.34 3.99 16.22
N SER A 418 -2.39 3.27 15.61
CA SER A 418 -2.34 1.82 15.71
C SER A 418 -2.24 1.33 17.16
N LEU A 419 -1.61 2.08 18.08
CA LEU A 419 -1.58 1.71 19.50
C LEU A 419 -2.97 1.77 20.16
N ARG A 420 -3.89 2.61 19.66
CA ARG A 420 -5.29 2.66 20.10
C ARG A 420 -6.14 1.59 19.43
N LEU A 421 -5.79 1.20 18.20
CA LEU A 421 -6.42 0.09 17.48
C LEU A 421 -6.03 -1.27 18.11
N ILE A 422 -4.76 -1.43 18.51
CA ILE A 422 -4.29 -2.64 19.20
C ILE A 422 -5.02 -2.85 20.54
N GLU A 423 -5.40 -1.76 21.19
CA GLU A 423 -6.12 -1.79 22.48
C GLU A 423 -7.50 -2.40 22.40
N ILE A 424 -8.16 -2.28 21.26
CA ILE A 424 -9.52 -2.78 21.08
C ILE A 424 -9.57 -4.23 20.58
N LEU A 425 -8.43 -4.82 20.20
CA LEU A 425 -8.35 -6.21 19.75
C LEU A 425 -8.69 -7.19 20.90
N PRO A 426 -9.73 -8.02 20.81
CA PRO A 426 -10.02 -9.01 21.85
C PRO A 426 -9.02 -10.16 21.86
N GLY A 427 -8.32 -10.42 20.75
CA GLY A 427 -7.35 -11.49 20.58
C GLY A 427 -6.70 -11.43 19.19
N ILE A 428 -5.79 -12.36 18.91
CA ILE A 428 -5.01 -12.36 17.65
C ILE A 428 -5.88 -12.64 16.41
N ASP A 429 -6.94 -13.42 16.57
CA ASP A 429 -7.87 -13.79 15.49
C ASP A 429 -8.72 -12.61 14.99
N ALA A 430 -8.83 -11.54 15.78
CA ALA A 430 -9.61 -10.35 15.43
C ALA A 430 -8.82 -9.34 14.56
N VAL A 431 -7.52 -9.54 14.36
CA VAL A 431 -6.66 -8.63 13.59
C VAL A 431 -7.16 -8.42 12.15
N PRO A 432 -7.53 -9.46 11.38
CA PRO A 432 -8.02 -9.27 10.01
C PRO A 432 -9.34 -8.49 9.94
N ALA A 433 -10.27 -8.77 10.85
CA ALA A 433 -11.54 -8.05 10.95
C ALA A 433 -11.31 -6.57 11.29
N LEU A 434 -10.39 -6.28 12.21
CA LEU A 434 -10.03 -4.91 12.53
C LEU A 434 -9.40 -4.19 11.34
N LEU A 435 -8.49 -4.85 10.62
CA LEU A 435 -7.82 -4.28 9.45
C LEU A 435 -8.84 -3.89 8.37
N ALA A 436 -9.81 -4.76 8.08
CA ALA A 436 -10.89 -4.45 7.14
C ALA A 436 -11.72 -3.22 7.55
N LEU A 437 -12.01 -3.08 8.85
CA LEU A 437 -12.71 -1.89 9.38
C LEU A 437 -11.85 -0.62 9.29
N VAL A 438 -10.53 -0.73 9.55
CA VAL A 438 -9.60 0.41 9.46
C VAL A 438 -9.37 0.83 8.02
N GLU A 439 -9.26 -0.09 7.06
CA GLU A 439 -9.19 0.24 5.64
C GLU A 439 -10.43 1.01 5.16
N ARG A 440 -11.58 0.75 5.80
CA ARG A 440 -12.86 1.39 5.46
C ARG A 440 -13.09 2.73 6.17
N MET A 441 -12.79 2.80 7.45
CA MET A 441 -13.16 3.91 8.34
C MET A 441 -11.96 4.68 8.91
N GLY A 442 -10.74 4.22 8.64
CA GLY A 442 -9.52 4.73 9.25
C GLY A 442 -9.51 4.56 10.77
N ALA A 443 -9.08 5.62 11.45
CA ALA A 443 -9.13 5.79 12.90
C ALA A 443 -10.55 5.72 13.47
N GLY A 444 -11.57 5.97 12.64
CA GLY A 444 -12.99 5.86 13.01
C GLY A 444 -13.38 4.48 13.57
N ALA A 445 -12.63 3.42 13.25
CA ALA A 445 -12.82 2.09 13.83
C ALA A 445 -12.70 2.08 15.37
N VAL A 446 -11.87 2.96 15.96
CA VAL A 446 -11.78 3.10 17.43
C VAL A 446 -13.07 3.68 18.02
N ALA A 447 -13.69 4.66 17.35
CA ALA A 447 -14.96 5.22 17.79
C ALA A 447 -16.11 4.22 17.63
N LEU A 448 -16.06 3.38 16.59
CA LEU A 448 -16.98 2.26 16.42
C LEU A 448 -16.91 1.30 17.59
N HIS A 449 -15.71 0.87 18.01
CA HIS A 449 -15.52 0.06 19.22
C HIS A 449 -16.07 0.75 20.47
N GLN A 450 -15.78 2.04 20.65
CA GLN A 450 -16.24 2.79 21.82
C GLN A 450 -17.75 2.93 21.91
N THR A 451 -18.45 2.81 20.77
CA THR A 451 -19.90 2.95 20.69
C THR A 451 -20.61 1.59 20.74
N VAL A 452 -20.10 0.61 20.00
CA VAL A 452 -20.77 -0.68 19.74
C VAL A 452 -20.08 -1.87 20.44
N GLY A 453 -18.88 -1.65 21.00
CA GLY A 453 -18.09 -2.68 21.69
C GLY A 453 -17.58 -3.76 20.75
N ASP A 454 -17.36 -4.96 21.31
CA ASP A 454 -16.79 -6.10 20.57
C ASP A 454 -17.71 -6.64 19.47
N SER A 455 -19.00 -6.28 19.49
CA SER A 455 -19.92 -6.64 18.40
C SER A 455 -19.53 -6.00 17.06
N MET A 456 -18.63 -5.00 17.07
CA MET A 456 -18.06 -4.45 15.83
C MET A 456 -17.38 -5.53 14.96
N TYR A 457 -16.85 -6.59 15.56
CA TYR A 457 -16.19 -7.66 14.81
C TYR A 457 -17.18 -8.55 14.05
N GLU A 458 -18.46 -8.52 14.42
CA GLU A 458 -19.55 -9.21 13.70
C GLU A 458 -20.01 -8.40 12.46
N ILE A 459 -19.65 -7.11 12.38
CA ILE A 459 -19.92 -6.24 11.22
C ILE A 459 -19.07 -6.66 10.02
N VAL A 460 -17.93 -7.29 10.25
CA VAL A 460 -17.15 -7.92 9.18
C VAL A 460 -17.52 -9.40 9.19
N GLU A 461 -18.32 -9.83 8.22
CA GLU A 461 -18.27 -11.24 7.87
C GLU A 461 -16.87 -11.47 7.31
N VAL A 462 -15.95 -11.95 8.14
CA VAL A 462 -14.68 -12.47 7.65
C VAL A 462 -15.03 -13.77 6.94
N GLU A 463 -15.51 -13.65 5.71
CA GLU A 463 -15.67 -14.78 4.82
C GLU A 463 -14.27 -15.40 4.68
N GLN A 464 -14.17 -16.67 5.07
CA GLN A 464 -12.91 -17.40 5.17
C GLN A 464 -12.06 -17.18 3.92
N VAL A 465 -10.87 -16.59 4.12
CA VAL A 465 -9.75 -16.56 3.18
C VAL A 465 -10.20 -16.53 1.72
N VAL A 466 -10.48 -15.32 1.21
CA VAL A 466 -10.45 -15.07 -0.25
C VAL A 466 -9.22 -15.78 -0.79
N GLY A 467 -9.45 -16.76 -1.66
CA GLY A 467 -8.41 -17.69 -2.10
C GLY A 467 -7.17 -16.91 -2.52
N GLU A 468 -6.05 -17.20 -1.89
CA GLU A 468 -4.78 -16.55 -2.19
C GLU A 468 -4.57 -16.61 -3.71
N VAL A 469 -4.59 -15.45 -4.38
CA VAL A 469 -4.52 -15.38 -5.84
C VAL A 469 -3.26 -16.12 -6.26
N GLN A 470 -3.44 -17.22 -6.99
CA GLN A 470 -2.30 -18.09 -7.29
C GLN A 470 -1.20 -17.26 -7.96
N PRO A 471 0.07 -17.38 -7.51
CA PRO A 471 1.15 -16.57 -8.04
C PRO A 471 1.25 -16.73 -9.56
N LEU A 472 0.92 -17.90 -10.10
CA LEU A 472 0.86 -18.14 -11.54
C LEU A 472 -0.10 -17.18 -12.28
N HIS A 473 -1.29 -16.91 -11.72
CA HIS A 473 -2.27 -16.01 -12.31
C HIS A 473 -1.79 -14.55 -12.28
N ARG A 474 -1.21 -14.13 -11.14
CA ARG A 474 -0.62 -12.77 -10.99
C ARG A 474 0.53 -12.54 -11.96
N HIS A 475 1.49 -13.47 -12.03
CA HIS A 475 2.62 -13.37 -12.95
C HIS A 475 2.18 -13.47 -14.42
N GLY A 476 1.16 -14.28 -14.72
CA GLY A 476 0.54 -14.37 -16.05
C GLY A 476 -0.07 -13.05 -16.51
N LEU A 477 -0.82 -12.37 -15.62
CA LEU A 477 -1.38 -11.04 -15.91
C LEU A 477 -0.27 -10.01 -16.17
N ILE A 478 0.74 -9.92 -15.28
CA ILE A 478 1.85 -8.96 -15.42
C ILE A 478 2.60 -9.20 -16.74
N ALA A 479 2.92 -10.45 -17.06
CA ALA A 479 3.60 -10.80 -18.31
C ALA A 479 2.78 -10.40 -19.55
N SER A 480 1.46 -10.63 -19.51
CA SER A 480 0.56 -10.28 -20.61
C SER A 480 0.44 -8.76 -20.83
N LEU A 481 0.34 -7.99 -19.74
CA LEU A 481 0.31 -6.52 -19.77
C LEU A 481 1.63 -5.92 -20.24
N MET A 482 2.76 -6.44 -19.76
CA MET A 482 4.09 -6.03 -20.22
C MET A 482 4.28 -6.33 -21.70
N SER A 483 3.82 -7.50 -22.18
CA SER A 483 3.85 -7.85 -23.60
C SER A 483 3.01 -6.89 -24.44
N MET A 484 1.79 -6.56 -23.99
CA MET A 484 0.91 -5.58 -24.63
C MET A 484 1.57 -4.19 -24.69
N LEU A 485 2.16 -3.72 -23.58
CA LEU A 485 2.85 -2.43 -23.50
C LEU A 485 4.03 -2.36 -24.47
N ILE A 486 4.85 -3.42 -24.57
CA ILE A 486 5.96 -3.49 -25.51
C ILE A 486 5.45 -3.38 -26.96
N VAL A 487 4.39 -4.11 -27.31
CA VAL A 487 3.82 -4.07 -28.67
C VAL A 487 3.19 -2.71 -28.98
N LEU A 488 2.55 -2.08 -28.00
CA LEU A 488 2.01 -0.72 -28.13
C LEU A 488 3.13 0.29 -28.36
N LEU A 489 4.19 0.26 -27.56
CA LEU A 489 5.35 1.15 -27.69
C LEU A 489 6.06 0.96 -29.03
N LEU A 490 6.20 -0.28 -29.51
CA LEU A 490 6.74 -0.57 -30.84
C LEU A 490 5.82 -0.03 -31.95
N SER A 491 4.50 -0.11 -31.77
CA SER A 491 3.51 0.46 -32.71
C SER A 491 3.55 1.99 -32.73
N LEU A 492 3.65 2.61 -31.56
CA LEU A 492 3.68 4.06 -31.38
C LEU A 492 4.99 4.65 -31.90
N LYS A 493 6.13 4.02 -31.57
CA LYS A 493 7.44 4.32 -32.18
C LYS A 493 7.37 4.19 -33.69
N ARG A 494 6.75 3.13 -34.19
CA ARG A 494 6.54 2.96 -35.64
C ARG A 494 5.82 4.18 -36.18
N ILE A 495 4.62 4.51 -35.70
CA ILE A 495 3.79 5.65 -36.14
C ILE A 495 4.55 6.99 -36.08
N ALA A 496 5.24 7.28 -34.99
CA ALA A 496 6.00 8.50 -34.78
C ALA A 496 7.25 8.61 -35.68
N THR A 497 7.79 7.49 -36.16
CA THR A 497 8.94 7.50 -37.08
C THR A 497 8.51 7.93 -38.47
N ALA A 498 9.14 8.98 -38.99
CA ALA A 498 8.90 9.50 -40.34
C ALA A 498 8.96 8.38 -41.40
N PRO A 499 8.05 8.39 -42.39
CA PRO A 499 7.91 7.29 -43.37
C PRO A 499 9.19 7.03 -44.16
N LEU A 500 9.99 8.07 -44.42
CA LEU A 500 11.28 7.99 -45.11
C LEU A 500 12.33 7.19 -44.30
N ILE A 501 12.44 7.46 -43.00
CA ILE A 501 13.34 6.74 -42.08
C ILE A 501 12.86 5.29 -41.90
N ARG A 502 11.55 5.07 -41.86
CA ARG A 502 10.97 3.72 -41.76
C ARG A 502 11.31 2.86 -42.98
N GLN A 503 11.24 3.44 -44.17
CA GLN A 503 11.58 2.77 -45.44
C GLN A 503 13.08 2.51 -45.60
N ALA A 504 13.94 3.31 -44.97
CA ALA A 504 15.40 3.11 -44.92
C ALA A 504 15.87 2.02 -43.93
N SER A 505 14.95 1.38 -43.19
CA SER A 505 15.28 0.38 -42.17
C SER A 505 15.72 -0.96 -42.76
N ARG A 506 16.59 -1.69 -42.03
CA ARG A 506 17.04 -3.05 -42.42
C ARG A 506 15.88 -4.03 -42.64
N PHE A 507 14.81 -3.89 -41.85
CA PHE A 507 13.60 -4.71 -41.96
C PHE A 507 12.83 -4.49 -43.27
N GLN A 508 12.76 -3.25 -43.77
CA GLN A 508 12.13 -2.97 -45.07
C GLN A 508 12.98 -3.47 -46.24
N GLY A 509 14.31 -3.48 -46.10
CA GLY A 509 15.21 -4.10 -47.07
C GLY A 509 15.07 -5.61 -47.13
N LEU A 510 14.93 -6.26 -45.97
CA LEU A 510 14.67 -7.70 -45.89
C LEU A 510 13.30 -8.07 -46.46
N ASP A 511 12.25 -7.26 -46.20
CA ASP A 511 10.93 -7.43 -46.83
C ASP A 511 11.00 -7.27 -48.36
N ALA A 512 11.74 -6.27 -48.86
CA ALA A 512 11.92 -6.06 -50.31
C ALA A 512 12.69 -7.21 -50.97
N PHE A 513 13.76 -7.69 -50.33
CA PHE A 513 14.55 -8.83 -50.80
C PHE A 513 13.73 -10.12 -50.85
N LEU A 514 12.98 -10.44 -49.80
CA LEU A 514 12.13 -11.63 -49.76
C LEU A 514 10.94 -11.52 -50.71
N CYS A 515 10.35 -10.33 -50.88
CA CYS A 515 9.34 -10.12 -51.92
C CYS A 515 9.91 -10.38 -53.32
N ARG A 516 11.14 -9.92 -53.60
CA ARG A 516 11.83 -10.19 -54.88
C ARG A 516 12.15 -11.67 -55.07
N LEU A 517 12.54 -12.37 -54.01
CA LEU A 517 12.85 -13.80 -54.05
C LEU A 517 11.59 -14.66 -54.25
N LEU A 518 10.49 -14.31 -53.60
CA LEU A 518 9.24 -15.07 -53.64
C LEU A 518 8.40 -14.78 -54.89
N LEU A 519 8.33 -13.52 -55.33
CA LEU A 519 7.54 -13.13 -56.52
C LEU A 519 8.37 -13.18 -57.82
N GLY A 520 9.70 -13.22 -57.72
CA GLY A 520 10.62 -13.21 -58.85
C GLY A 520 10.99 -11.81 -59.35
N ARG A 521 12.03 -11.74 -60.20
CA ARG A 521 12.53 -10.50 -60.83
C ARG A 521 11.77 -10.21 -62.14
N LYS A 522 11.42 -8.95 -62.39
CA LYS A 522 11.05 -8.49 -63.72
C LYS A 522 12.26 -8.61 -64.64
N VAL A 523 12.08 -9.19 -65.82
CA VAL A 523 13.11 -9.27 -66.87
C VAL A 523 12.94 -8.08 -67.79
#